data_AF-A0A949ILS2-F1
#
_entry.id   AF-A0A949ILS2-F1
#
_cell.length_a   1.000
_cell.length_b   1.000
_cell.length_c   1.000
_cell.angle_alpha   90.00
_cell.angle_beta   90.00
_cell.angle_gamma   90.00
#
_symmetry.space_group_name_H-M   'P 1'
#
loop_
_entity.id
_entity.type
_entity.pdbx_description
1 polymer ?
#
loop_
_entity_poly.entity_id
_entity_poly.type
_entity_poly.pdbx_seq_one_letter_code
_entity_poly.pdbx_strand_id
1 'polypeptide(L)'
;MEEPKKRVFSPKVETRLTRADINRLDEAAKTAGKSRSDFVRFALLWYLDNLEKLEHDNRETEIAKSIKYATDQHVKAINSGTDRICKMLARQGAAIGTLYELSWMALPDDENARKAFDAANTIAKQKMRKYVEKDENELAQSFKKVVSSP
;
A
#
# COMPACT_ATOMS: atom_id res chain seq x y z
N MET A 1 52.69 29.54 -41.12
CA MET A 1 52.29 28.13 -40.95
C MET A 1 50.78 28.12 -40.83
N GLU A 2 50.07 27.66 -41.86
CA GLU A 2 48.61 27.48 -41.80
C GLU A 2 48.30 26.20 -41.03
N GLU A 3 47.50 26.29 -39.98
CA GLU A 3 47.07 25.13 -39.21
C GLU A 3 46.16 24.23 -40.07
N PRO A 4 46.35 22.89 -40.04
CA PRO A 4 45.54 21.98 -40.83
C PRO A 4 44.09 21.99 -40.32
N LYS A 5 43.15 22.38 -41.19
CA LYS A 5 41.70 22.37 -40.90
C LYS A 5 41.27 20.96 -40.45
N LYS A 6 40.86 20.84 -39.18
CA LYS A 6 40.24 19.61 -38.64
C LYS A 6 39.06 19.23 -39.53
N ARG A 7 39.06 17.98 -40.03
CA ARG A 7 37.92 17.41 -40.75
C ARG A 7 36.74 17.30 -39.78
N VAL A 8 35.74 18.16 -39.94
CA VAL A 8 34.47 18.06 -39.21
C VAL A 8 33.62 17.04 -39.95
N PHE A 9 33.43 15.87 -39.34
CA PHE A 9 32.54 14.83 -39.87
C PHE A 9 31.11 15.13 -39.43
N SER A 10 30.23 15.50 -40.37
CA SER A 10 28.82 15.82 -40.14
C SER A 10 27.91 14.79 -40.82
N PRO A 11 27.68 13.62 -40.19
CA PRO A 11 26.79 12.61 -40.76
C PRO A 11 25.35 13.15 -40.82
N LYS A 12 24.67 12.92 -41.94
CA LYS A 12 23.26 13.30 -42.13
C LYS A 12 22.36 12.13 -41.78
N VAL A 13 21.32 12.39 -41.00
CA VAL A 13 20.25 11.44 -40.69
C VAL A 13 18.97 11.98 -41.32
N GLU A 14 18.39 11.23 -42.26
CA GLU A 14 17.17 11.61 -42.97
C GLU A 14 16.05 10.63 -42.63
N THR A 15 14.87 11.16 -42.32
CA THR A 15 13.68 10.36 -41.99
C THR A 15 12.44 10.96 -42.65
N ARG A 16 11.45 10.13 -42.94
CA ARG A 16 10.17 10.57 -43.50
C ARG A 16 9.21 10.93 -42.38
N LEU A 17 8.66 12.14 -42.43
CA LEU A 17 7.62 12.61 -41.52
C LEU A 17 6.37 12.99 -42.32
N THR A 18 5.19 12.82 -41.73
CA THR A 18 3.95 13.33 -42.33
C THR A 18 3.94 14.86 -42.28
N ARG A 19 3.14 15.50 -43.14
CA ARG A 19 2.99 16.97 -43.11
C ARG A 19 2.52 17.48 -41.74
N ALA A 20 1.65 16.73 -41.06
CA ALA A 20 1.17 17.09 -39.73
C ALA A 20 2.30 17.07 -38.68
N ASP A 21 3.16 16.05 -38.71
CA ASP A 21 4.26 15.93 -37.75
C ASP A 21 5.37 16.96 -38.00
N ILE A 22 5.61 17.33 -39.27
CA ILE A 22 6.54 18.42 -39.62
C ILE A 22 6.05 19.74 -39.03
N ASN A 23 4.75 20.03 -39.11
CA ASN A 23 4.19 21.25 -38.54
C ASN A 23 4.32 21.27 -37.01
N ARG A 24 4.05 20.14 -36.33
CA ARG A 24 4.25 20.02 -34.87
C ARG A 24 5.71 20.21 -34.47
N LEU A 25 6.65 19.67 -35.25
CA LEU A 25 8.08 19.85 -35.03
C LEU A 25 8.48 21.33 -35.17
N ASP A 26 7.95 22.01 -36.18
CA ASP A 26 8.21 23.43 -36.42
C ASP A 26 7.69 24.33 -35.32
N GLU A 27 6.47 24.06 -34.84
CA GLU A 27 5.90 24.76 -33.70
C GLU A 27 6.75 24.54 -32.44
N ALA A 28 7.11 23.29 -32.14
CA ALA A 28 7.93 22.96 -30.98
C ALA A 28 9.33 23.61 -31.05
N ALA A 29 9.96 23.63 -32.22
CA ALA A 29 11.25 24.28 -32.44
C ALA A 29 11.16 25.81 -32.24
N LYS A 30 10.08 26.44 -32.74
CA LYS A 30 9.80 27.86 -32.53
C LYS A 30 9.57 28.19 -31.05
N THR A 31 8.78 27.39 -30.34
CA THR A 31 8.55 27.56 -28.90
C THR A 31 9.85 27.44 -28.10
N ALA A 32 10.74 26.54 -28.49
CA ALA A 32 12.05 26.36 -27.87
C ALA A 32 13.09 27.41 -28.30
N GLY A 33 12.76 28.31 -29.24
CA GLY A 33 13.68 29.32 -29.78
C GLY A 33 14.89 28.73 -30.54
N LYS A 34 14.79 27.51 -31.06
CA LYS A 34 15.88 26.77 -31.70
C LYS A 34 15.63 26.56 -33.19
N SER A 35 16.71 26.39 -33.95
CA SER A 35 16.60 25.91 -35.33
C SER A 35 16.02 24.49 -35.34
N ARG A 36 15.31 24.12 -36.41
CA ARG A 36 14.75 22.78 -36.56
C ARG A 36 15.82 21.69 -36.38
N SER A 37 17.00 21.89 -36.97
CA SER A 37 18.12 20.95 -36.88
C SER A 37 18.67 20.81 -35.46
N ASP A 38 18.82 21.92 -34.73
CA ASP A 38 19.32 21.89 -33.35
C ASP A 38 18.30 21.29 -32.38
N PHE A 39 17.01 21.55 -32.62
CA PHE A 39 15.92 20.96 -31.86
C PHE A 39 15.88 19.44 -32.05
N VAL A 40 15.95 18.96 -33.29
CA VAL A 40 15.98 17.52 -33.61
C VAL A 40 17.22 16.85 -33.01
N ARG A 41 18.40 17.48 -33.13
CA ARG A 41 19.63 16.96 -32.51
C ARG A 41 19.51 16.85 -30.99
N PHE A 42 18.97 17.89 -30.35
CA PHE A 42 18.74 17.88 -28.90
C PHE A 42 17.75 16.79 -28.49
N ALA A 43 16.62 16.66 -29.19
CA ALA A 43 15.62 15.66 -28.92
C ALA A 43 16.17 14.23 -29.08
N LEU A 44 16.96 13.99 -30.13
CA LEU A 44 17.59 12.69 -30.37
C LEU A 44 18.61 12.35 -29.27
N LEU A 45 19.48 13.29 -28.89
CA LEU A 45 20.44 13.08 -27.80
C LEU A 45 19.72 12.85 -26.47
N TRP A 46 18.71 13.66 -26.16
CA TRP A 46 17.90 13.47 -24.97
C TRP A 46 17.23 12.09 -24.94
N TYR A 47 16.70 11.64 -26.08
CA TYR A 47 16.08 10.31 -26.18
C TYR A 47 17.10 9.19 -25.92
N LEU A 48 18.31 9.28 -26.50
CA LEU A 48 19.37 8.31 -26.26
C LEU A 48 19.85 8.32 -24.80
N ASP A 49 20.00 9.50 -24.21
CA ASP A 49 20.45 9.68 -22.82
C ASP A 49 19.41 9.21 -21.78
N ASN A 50 18.13 9.11 -22.16
CA ASN A 50 17.04 8.73 -21.27
C ASN A 50 16.36 7.41 -21.66
N LEU A 51 16.91 6.67 -22.64
CA LEU A 51 16.33 5.43 -23.13
C LEU A 51 16.19 4.37 -22.03
N GLU A 52 17.25 4.19 -21.23
CA GLU A 52 17.23 3.28 -20.07
C GLU A 52 16.23 3.70 -19.00
N LYS A 53 16.09 5.01 -18.76
CA LYS A 53 15.13 5.53 -17.77
C LYS A 53 13.69 5.29 -18.20
N LEU A 54 13.38 5.47 -19.48
CA LEU A 54 12.05 5.18 -20.03
C LEU A 54 11.67 3.69 -19.91
N GLU A 55 12.63 2.78 -20.10
CA GLU A 55 12.42 1.35 -19.86
C GLU A 55 12.24 1.04 -18.36
N HIS A 56 13.04 1.67 -17.51
CA HIS A 56 12.89 1.55 -16.06
C HIS A 56 11.56 2.10 -15.53
N ASP A 57 11.08 3.23 -16.03
CA ASP A 57 9.81 3.85 -15.65
C ASP A 57 8.62 2.91 -15.93
N ASN A 58 8.64 2.20 -17.07
CA ASN A 58 7.62 1.20 -17.38
C ASN A 58 7.66 0.03 -16.39
N ARG A 59 8.87 -0.45 -16.05
CA ARG A 59 9.05 -1.53 -15.08
C ARG A 59 8.63 -1.10 -13.68
N GLU A 60 8.99 0.11 -13.26
CA GLU A 60 8.58 0.69 -11.97
C GLU A 60 7.06 0.88 -11.92
N THR A 61 6.44 1.28 -13.02
CA THR A 61 4.97 1.39 -13.11
C THR A 61 4.30 0.03 -12.94
N GLU A 62 4.82 -1.04 -13.55
CA GLU A 62 4.29 -2.40 -13.37
C GLU A 62 4.53 -2.94 -11.95
N ILE A 63 5.68 -2.64 -11.35
CA ILE A 63 5.95 -2.96 -9.94
C ILE A 63 4.97 -2.21 -9.02
N ALA A 64 4.75 -0.92 -9.23
CA ALA A 64 3.82 -0.12 -8.44
C ALA A 64 2.37 -0.67 -8.54
N LYS A 65 1.95 -1.09 -9.73
CA LYS A 65 0.64 -1.75 -9.93
C LYS A 65 0.56 -3.08 -9.19
N SER A 66 1.59 -3.92 -9.26
CA SER A 66 1.58 -5.22 -8.59
C SER A 66 1.59 -5.09 -7.07
N ILE A 67 2.36 -4.15 -6.52
CA ILE A 67 2.34 -3.80 -5.09
C ILE A 67 0.94 -3.35 -4.68
N LYS A 68 0.34 -2.41 -5.43
CA LYS A 68 -1.02 -1.93 -5.13
C LYS A 68 -2.03 -3.07 -5.13
N TYR A 69 -1.98 -3.95 -6.12
CA TYR A 69 -2.87 -5.11 -6.20
C TYR A 69 -2.69 -6.05 -5.01
N ALA A 70 -1.45 -6.36 -4.62
CA ALA A 70 -1.16 -7.20 -3.46
C ALA A 70 -1.68 -6.55 -2.16
N THR A 71 -1.44 -5.25 -1.97
CA THR A 71 -1.95 -4.49 -0.82
C THR A 71 -3.48 -4.53 -0.75
N ASP A 72 -4.16 -4.32 -1.87
CA ASP A 72 -5.64 -4.38 -1.91
C ASP A 72 -6.18 -5.76 -1.51
N GLN A 73 -5.51 -6.84 -1.93
CA GLN A 73 -5.89 -8.20 -1.54
C GLN A 73 -5.66 -8.45 -0.04
N HIS A 74 -4.55 -7.98 0.52
CA HIS A 74 -4.29 -8.06 1.96
C HIS A 74 -5.34 -7.30 2.77
N VAL A 75 -5.69 -6.07 2.37
CA VAL A 75 -6.72 -5.27 3.04
C VAL A 75 -8.09 -5.97 2.98
N LYS A 76 -8.47 -6.54 1.83
CA LYS A 76 -9.72 -7.32 1.71
C LYS A 76 -9.72 -8.55 2.60
N ALA A 77 -8.63 -9.29 2.66
CA ALA A 77 -8.48 -10.46 3.53
C ALA A 77 -8.60 -10.09 5.01
N ILE A 78 -7.95 -9.01 5.43
CA ILE A 78 -8.03 -8.49 6.81
C ILE A 78 -9.48 -8.09 7.13
N ASN A 79 -10.11 -7.27 6.30
CA ASN A 79 -11.47 -6.79 6.56
C ASN A 79 -12.49 -7.92 6.61
N SER A 80 -12.40 -8.89 5.69
CA SER A 80 -13.29 -10.07 5.69
C SER A 80 -13.04 -10.99 6.90
N GLY A 81 -11.78 -11.16 7.30
CA GLY A 81 -11.43 -11.88 8.53
C GLY A 81 -12.01 -11.20 9.78
N THR A 82 -11.85 -9.88 9.89
CA THR A 82 -12.37 -9.08 11.00
C THR A 82 -13.90 -9.15 11.09
N ASP A 83 -14.63 -8.95 9.98
CA ASP A 83 -16.09 -9.04 9.96
C ASP A 83 -16.60 -10.41 10.45
N ARG A 84 -15.93 -11.49 10.01
CA ARG A 84 -16.26 -12.85 10.45
C ARG A 84 -16.03 -13.03 11.95
N ILE A 85 -14.90 -12.55 12.48
CA ILE A 85 -14.59 -12.63 13.91
C ILE A 85 -15.61 -11.83 14.72
N CYS A 86 -15.92 -10.58 14.32
CA CYS A 86 -16.91 -9.75 14.99
C CYS A 86 -18.30 -10.40 15.01
N LYS A 87 -18.75 -11.00 13.90
CA LYS A 87 -20.02 -11.75 13.85
C LYS A 87 -20.03 -12.95 14.80
N MET A 88 -18.92 -13.70 14.84
CA MET A 88 -18.78 -14.85 15.74
C MET A 88 -18.81 -14.42 17.22
N LEU A 89 -18.09 -13.34 17.55
CA LEU A 89 -18.07 -12.76 18.90
C LEU A 89 -19.46 -12.23 19.30
N ALA A 90 -20.18 -11.57 18.40
CA ALA A 90 -21.54 -11.10 18.66
C ALA A 90 -22.50 -12.27 18.98
N ARG A 91 -22.41 -13.37 18.22
CA ARG A 91 -23.21 -14.58 18.48
C ARG A 91 -22.86 -15.22 19.83
N GLN A 92 -21.57 -15.32 20.16
CA GLN A 92 -21.12 -15.85 21.44
C GLN A 92 -21.56 -14.95 22.61
N GLY A 93 -21.45 -13.63 22.44
CA GLY A 93 -21.92 -12.66 23.42
C GLY A 93 -23.42 -12.79 23.71
N ALA A 94 -24.23 -12.97 22.67
CA ALA A 94 -25.67 -13.22 22.83
C ALA A 94 -25.94 -14.53 23.60
N ALA A 95 -25.28 -15.63 23.26
CA ALA A 95 -25.44 -16.90 23.96
C ALA A 95 -25.03 -16.82 25.44
N ILE A 96 -23.88 -16.19 25.73
CA ILE A 96 -23.41 -16.00 27.11
C ILE A 96 -24.36 -15.07 27.88
N GLY A 97 -24.88 -14.01 27.24
CA GLY A 97 -25.88 -13.12 27.83
C GLY A 97 -27.14 -13.86 28.25
N THR A 98 -27.66 -14.75 27.39
CA THR A 98 -28.84 -15.57 27.75
C THR A 98 -28.58 -16.51 28.92
N LEU A 99 -27.37 -17.10 29.01
CA LEU A 99 -27.00 -17.94 30.15
C LEU A 99 -26.85 -17.14 31.44
N TYR A 100 -26.32 -15.92 31.35
CA TYR A 100 -26.24 -15.01 32.48
C TYR A 100 -27.63 -14.65 33.01
N GLU A 101 -28.56 -14.29 32.12
CA GLU A 101 -29.95 -13.99 32.48
C GLU A 101 -30.65 -15.21 33.09
N LEU A 102 -30.52 -16.38 32.50
CA LEU A 102 -31.10 -17.61 33.04
C LEU A 102 -30.54 -17.94 34.43
N SER A 103 -29.21 -17.83 34.60
CA SER A 103 -28.56 -18.08 35.89
C SER A 103 -29.02 -17.08 36.94
N TRP A 104 -29.23 -15.83 36.54
CA TRP A 104 -29.77 -14.79 37.43
C TRP A 104 -31.22 -15.05 37.83
N MET A 105 -32.08 -15.43 36.86
CA MET A 105 -33.48 -15.77 37.13
C MET A 105 -33.65 -17.04 37.97
N ALA A 106 -32.69 -17.96 37.90
CA ALA A 106 -32.70 -19.20 38.68
C ALA A 106 -32.16 -19.05 40.11
N LEU A 107 -31.64 -17.87 40.49
CA LEU A 107 -31.20 -17.62 41.87
C LEU A 107 -32.39 -17.66 42.83
N PRO A 108 -32.20 -18.20 44.05
CA PRO A 108 -33.17 -18.03 45.13
C PRO A 108 -33.42 -16.54 45.39
N ASP A 109 -34.62 -16.20 45.86
CA ASP A 109 -35.00 -14.82 46.19
C ASP A 109 -34.38 -14.37 47.53
N ASP A 110 -33.05 -14.47 47.61
CA ASP A 110 -32.20 -14.09 48.73
C ASP A 110 -31.21 -13.02 48.26
N GLU A 111 -31.14 -11.91 49.00
CA GLU A 111 -30.25 -10.79 48.74
C GLU A 111 -28.77 -11.21 48.81
N ASN A 112 -28.43 -12.19 49.65
CA ASN A 112 -27.06 -12.72 49.74
C ASN A 112 -26.66 -13.51 48.49
N ALA A 113 -27.58 -14.28 47.92
CA ALA A 113 -27.34 -15.06 46.70
C ALA A 113 -27.09 -14.14 45.49
N ARG A 114 -27.86 -13.04 45.37
CA ARG A 114 -27.66 -12.02 44.34
C ARG A 114 -26.31 -11.30 44.49
N LYS A 115 -25.95 -10.90 45.71
CA LYS A 115 -24.63 -10.28 46.00
C LYS A 115 -23.46 -11.20 45.69
N ALA A 116 -23.56 -12.49 46.02
CA ALA A 116 -22.52 -13.47 45.72
C ALA A 116 -22.33 -13.65 44.21
N PHE A 117 -23.41 -13.65 43.43
CA PHE A 117 -23.35 -13.73 41.97
C PHE A 117 -22.69 -12.50 41.34
N ASP A 118 -23.03 -11.29 41.80
CA ASP A 118 -22.41 -10.05 41.33
C ASP A 118 -20.91 -9.96 41.67
N ALA A 119 -20.52 -10.44 42.85
CA ALA A 119 -19.12 -10.54 43.24
C ALA A 119 -18.36 -11.52 42.33
N ALA A 120 -18.93 -12.69 42.04
CA ALA A 120 -18.34 -13.67 41.13
C ALA A 120 -18.19 -13.11 39.70
N ASN A 121 -19.22 -12.41 39.18
CA ASN A 121 -19.19 -11.74 37.88
C ASN A 121 -18.06 -10.69 37.83
N THR A 122 -17.92 -9.90 38.89
CA THR A 122 -16.87 -8.87 38.97
C THR A 122 -15.47 -9.49 38.96
N ILE A 123 -15.25 -10.55 39.73
CA ILE A 123 -13.97 -11.28 39.76
C ILE A 123 -13.65 -11.89 38.39
N ALA A 124 -14.63 -12.50 37.73
CA ALA A 124 -14.46 -13.07 36.40
C ALA A 124 -14.05 -12.00 35.38
N LYS A 125 -14.75 -10.86 35.35
CA LYS A 125 -14.40 -9.71 34.48
C LYS A 125 -13.00 -9.17 34.74
N GLN A 126 -12.56 -9.15 36.00
CA GLN A 126 -11.19 -8.72 36.34
C GLN A 126 -10.14 -9.71 35.86
N LYS A 127 -10.37 -11.02 36.04
CA LYS A 127 -9.45 -12.06 35.54
C LYS A 127 -9.34 -12.00 34.01
N MET A 128 -10.47 -11.91 33.31
CA MET A 128 -10.49 -11.83 31.84
C MET A 128 -9.67 -10.63 31.34
N ARG A 129 -9.84 -9.45 31.93
CA ARG A 129 -9.05 -8.26 31.56
C ARG A 129 -7.54 -8.49 31.68
N LYS A 130 -7.10 -9.10 32.78
CA LYS A 130 -5.69 -9.41 33.00
C LYS A 130 -5.13 -10.38 31.95
N TYR A 131 -5.91 -11.38 31.53
CA TYR A 131 -5.49 -12.29 30.47
C TYR A 131 -5.40 -11.60 29.11
N VAL A 132 -6.37 -10.75 28.76
CA VAL A 132 -6.33 -9.98 27.51
C VAL A 132 -5.07 -9.10 27.45
N GLU A 133 -4.80 -8.33 28.50
CA GLU A 133 -3.60 -7.49 28.56
C GLU A 133 -2.31 -8.32 28.44
N LYS A 134 -2.27 -9.51 29.06
CA LYS A 134 -1.11 -10.40 28.96
C LYS A 134 -0.93 -10.93 27.54
N ASP A 135 -1.98 -11.44 26.93
CA ASP A 135 -1.94 -12.03 25.59
C ASP A 135 -1.58 -10.96 24.54
N GLU A 136 -2.12 -9.74 24.66
CA GLU A 136 -1.75 -8.60 23.82
C GLU A 136 -0.26 -8.26 23.93
N ASN A 137 0.27 -8.25 25.16
CA ASN A 137 1.70 -7.99 25.39
C ASN A 137 2.58 -9.10 24.80
N GLU A 138 2.21 -10.37 24.95
CA GLU A 138 2.92 -11.51 24.36
C GLU A 138 2.92 -11.44 22.82
N LEU A 139 1.77 -11.13 22.22
CA LEU A 139 1.66 -10.91 20.78
C LEU A 139 2.53 -9.74 20.32
N ALA A 140 2.47 -8.60 21.01
CA ALA A 140 3.28 -7.43 20.67
C ALA A 140 4.79 -7.73 20.75
N GLN A 141 5.23 -8.52 21.73
CA GLN A 141 6.62 -8.97 21.83
C GLN A 141 7.01 -9.93 20.70
N SER A 142 6.11 -10.84 20.31
CA SER A 142 6.36 -11.76 19.18
C SER A 142 6.54 -11.00 17.86
N PHE A 143 5.69 -10.00 17.58
CA PHE A 143 5.81 -9.18 16.37
C PHE A 143 7.11 -8.36 16.35
N LYS A 144 7.51 -7.79 17.49
CA LYS A 144 8.79 -7.07 17.59
C LYS A 144 9.98 -7.95 17.22
N LYS A 145 10.00 -9.23 17.66
CA LYS A 145 11.07 -10.19 17.32
C LYS A 145 11.13 -10.53 15.84
N VAL A 146 9.98 -10.66 15.19
CA VAL A 146 9.90 -10.97 13.74
C VAL A 146 10.40 -9.79 12.90
N VAL A 147 10.07 -8.56 13.30
CA VAL A 147 10.52 -7.34 12.59
C VAL A 147 12.02 -7.07 12.82
N SER A 148 12.59 -7.52 13.94
CA SER A 148 14.02 -7.32 14.26
C SER A 148 14.94 -8.47 13.82
N SER A 149 14.40 -9.58 13.30
CA SER A 149 15.22 -10.70 12.81
C SER A 149 15.49 -10.49 11.30
N PRO A 150 16.76 -10.39 10.87
CA PRO A 150 17.14 -10.20 9.46
C PRO A 150 16.82 -11.41 8.58
#